data_AF-A0A969NFX8-F1
#
_entry.id   AF-A0A969NFX8-F1
#
_cell.length_a   1.000
_cell.length_b   1.000
_cell.length_c   1.000
_cell.angle_alpha   90.00
_cell.angle_beta   90.00
_cell.angle_gamma   90.00
#
_symmetry.space_group_name_H-M   'P 1'
#
loop_
_entity.id
_entity.type
_entity.pdbx_description
1 polymer ?
#
loop_
_entity_poly.entity_id
_entity_poly.type
_entity_poly.pdbx_seq_one_letter_code
_entity_poly.pdbx_strand_id
1 'polypeptide(L)'
;MYNFRQNKEFGRKNALRKIIAADFELFSNLFPVILTNPVACSSVLPMKSNLFDIVIFDEASQLRIEDTFASYLRGAYKVISGDRHQMPPSSYFQSGQSITIEGEITEEIEESAFMAESESLLEFAEENTIRQTYLEFHYRSRHPWLIDFSNAAFYGSRLIPMPAVKITNPIHFKSRLKAFYSDGINIPEADAVIDILANKIQPFESGQMQSVGIATTNITQRNLIWDRIAQRRYEDPEFSDKMASLNNNGFFVKNLENIQGDERDIIIIATTFGPDEEGNFRQNFGPLNQADGYRLLNVIITRAKYQVYVCSSIPTFLFSNYKQLIEENGNNGRGIFYAYLAYSLAIEQGNETERQNILNYVAAHCKESDLGTHNKHVAGPFEHFLKAELSKTIDRELIQPIFQFGGFYLDMMVASNDKSQPNVALECNGGHDIISDEAYSHLQYRKKLLQNYGYKYVHLWSLDFWKEPEKSFKDIKNMFKK
;
A
#
# COMPACT_ATOMS: atom_id res chain seq x y z
N MET A 1 -24.88 35.61 9.93
CA MET A 1 -25.09 34.15 10.12
C MET A 1 -23.78 33.36 10.22
N TYR A 2 -22.71 33.76 9.55
CA TYR A 2 -21.36 33.22 9.78
C TYR A 2 -20.61 34.07 10.81
N ASN A 3 -19.75 33.46 11.62
CA ASN A 3 -19.02 34.10 12.74
C ASN A 3 -18.07 35.20 12.22
N PHE A 4 -18.59 36.38 11.86
CA PHE A 4 -17.81 37.43 11.21
C PHE A 4 -16.96 38.28 12.17
N ARG A 5 -17.16 38.16 13.49
CA ARG A 5 -16.27 38.62 14.58
C ARG A 5 -16.97 38.33 15.91
N GLN A 6 -16.21 38.11 16.98
CA GLN A 6 -16.74 38.18 18.35
C GLN A 6 -17.42 39.54 18.51
N ASN A 7 -18.75 39.57 18.63
CA ASN A 7 -19.49 40.80 18.86
C ASN A 7 -20.02 40.81 20.30
N LYS A 8 -20.09 41.99 20.92
CA LYS A 8 -20.29 42.17 22.38
C LYS A 8 -21.60 41.59 22.94
N GLU A 9 -22.59 41.26 22.11
CA GLU A 9 -23.86 40.63 22.53
C GLU A 9 -23.85 39.09 22.47
N PHE A 10 -22.96 38.47 21.68
CA PHE A 10 -22.90 37.02 21.50
C PHE A 10 -21.46 36.54 21.69
N GLY A 11 -21.02 36.45 22.95
CA GLY A 11 -19.64 36.09 23.34
C GLY A 11 -19.17 34.69 22.94
N ARG A 12 -19.93 33.90 22.17
CA ARG A 12 -19.54 32.56 21.71
C ARG A 12 -19.84 32.36 20.22
N LYS A 13 -18.86 31.78 19.52
CA LYS A 13 -19.04 31.28 18.15
C LYS A 13 -20.19 30.26 18.12
N ASN A 14 -21.07 30.35 17.12
CA ASN A 14 -22.09 29.33 16.93
C ASN A 14 -21.44 27.99 16.59
N ALA A 15 -21.91 26.91 17.23
CA ALA A 15 -21.49 25.55 16.91
C ALA A 15 -21.93 25.20 15.48
N LEU A 16 -21.14 24.38 14.77
CA LEU A 16 -21.40 23.98 13.39
C LEU A 16 -22.82 23.42 13.18
N ARG A 17 -23.29 22.58 14.12
CA ARG A 17 -24.66 22.06 14.14
C ARG A 17 -25.73 23.16 14.12
N LYS A 18 -25.53 24.27 14.85
CA LYS A 18 -26.47 25.39 14.86
C LYS A 18 -26.45 26.19 13.56
N ILE A 19 -25.27 26.29 12.93
CA ILE A 19 -25.12 26.97 11.63
C ILE A 19 -25.86 26.16 10.55
N ILE A 20 -25.62 24.85 10.50
CA ILE A 20 -26.22 23.95 9.52
C ILE A 20 -27.74 23.83 9.71
N ALA A 21 -28.20 23.77 10.97
CA ALA A 21 -29.64 23.73 11.26
C ALA A 21 -30.38 25.04 10.94
N ALA A 22 -29.68 26.18 10.88
CA ALA A 22 -30.31 27.47 10.58
C ALA A 22 -30.71 27.57 9.10
N ASP A 23 -29.84 27.11 8.20
CA ASP A 23 -30.09 27.04 6.76
C ASP A 23 -29.16 26.01 6.11
N PHE A 24 -29.67 24.79 5.92
CA PHE A 24 -28.89 23.71 5.30
C PHE A 24 -28.64 23.98 3.81
N GLU A 25 -29.62 24.53 3.10
CA GLU A 25 -29.55 24.73 1.65
C GLU A 25 -28.49 25.77 1.29
N LEU A 26 -28.46 26.89 2.03
CA LEU A 26 -27.39 27.87 1.90
C LEU A 26 -26.03 27.26 2.24
N PHE A 27 -25.95 26.41 3.27
CA PHE A 27 -24.72 25.75 3.66
C PHE A 27 -24.22 24.80 2.56
N SER A 28 -25.08 23.92 2.02
CA SER A 28 -24.71 22.95 0.99
C SER A 28 -24.39 23.64 -0.35
N ASN A 29 -24.99 24.78 -0.66
CA ASN A 29 -24.63 25.57 -1.83
C ASN A 29 -23.22 26.15 -1.75
N LEU A 30 -22.76 26.52 -0.54
CA LEU A 30 -21.40 27.01 -0.31
C LEU A 30 -20.39 25.87 -0.14
N PHE A 31 -20.83 24.75 0.44
CA PHE A 31 -20.01 23.58 0.73
C PHE A 31 -20.66 22.32 0.13
N PRO A 32 -20.58 22.14 -1.20
CA PRO A 32 -21.26 21.03 -1.90
C PRO A 32 -20.62 19.67 -1.60
N VAL A 33 -19.38 19.65 -1.10
CA VAL A 33 -18.67 18.44 -0.68
C VAL A 33 -18.41 18.52 0.81
N ILE A 34 -18.89 17.52 1.55
CA ILE A 34 -18.74 17.43 3.01
C ILE A 34 -17.96 16.16 3.34
N LEU A 35 -16.79 16.34 3.95
CA LEU A 35 -15.97 15.25 4.48
C LEU A 35 -16.22 15.14 5.98
N THR A 36 -16.65 13.96 6.44
CA THR A 36 -16.96 13.73 7.85
C THR A 36 -16.91 12.23 8.17
N ASN A 37 -16.82 11.88 9.46
CA ASN A 37 -16.98 10.50 9.90
C ASN A 37 -18.47 10.21 10.21
N PRO A 38 -18.89 8.92 10.30
CA PRO A 38 -20.30 8.59 10.45
C PRO A 38 -20.94 9.13 11.74
N VAL A 39 -20.18 9.21 12.83
CA VAL A 39 -20.62 9.78 14.12
C VAL A 39 -20.91 11.27 14.00
N ALA A 40 -19.98 12.03 13.42
CA ALA A 40 -20.12 13.47 13.23
C ALA A 40 -21.24 13.79 12.23
N CYS A 41 -21.35 13.03 11.13
CA CYS A 41 -22.46 13.09 10.18
C CYS A 41 -23.81 13.04 10.91
N SER A 42 -23.99 12.03 11.76
CA SER A 42 -25.23 11.82 12.52
C SER A 42 -25.53 12.96 13.49
N SER A 43 -24.51 13.57 14.09
CA SER A 43 -24.67 14.64 15.07
C SER A 43 -24.97 16.01 14.46
N VAL A 44 -24.53 16.26 13.22
CA VAL A 44 -24.52 17.59 12.60
C VAL A 44 -25.55 17.72 11.47
N LEU A 45 -25.72 16.69 10.66
CA LEU A 45 -26.54 16.75 9.44
C LEU A 45 -27.98 16.34 9.73
N PRO A 46 -28.98 16.99 9.09
CA PRO A 46 -30.37 16.62 9.26
C PRO A 46 -30.60 15.16 8.85
N MET A 47 -31.46 14.45 9.58
CA MET A 47 -31.84 13.09 9.23
C MET A 47 -32.93 13.10 8.16
N LYS A 48 -32.52 13.34 6.92
CA LYS A 48 -33.38 13.39 5.74
C LYS A 48 -32.82 12.44 4.67
N SER A 49 -33.69 11.64 4.07
CA SER A 49 -33.30 10.76 2.97
C SER A 49 -32.89 11.58 1.73
N ASN A 50 -31.92 11.06 0.97
CA ASN A 50 -31.43 11.69 -0.26
C ASN A 50 -31.06 13.17 -0.07
N LEU A 51 -30.42 13.47 1.06
CA LEU A 51 -29.85 14.78 1.35
C LEU A 51 -28.72 15.13 0.38
N PHE A 52 -28.00 14.12 -0.10
CA PHE A 52 -26.93 14.22 -1.08
C PHE A 52 -27.23 13.32 -2.29
N ASP A 53 -26.78 13.75 -3.47
CA ASP A 53 -26.85 12.92 -4.67
C ASP A 53 -26.00 11.65 -4.52
N ILE A 54 -24.82 11.78 -3.89
CA ILE A 54 -23.86 10.69 -3.72
C ILE A 54 -23.30 10.73 -2.29
N VAL A 55 -23.25 9.56 -1.65
CA VAL A 55 -22.47 9.34 -0.42
C VAL A 55 -21.39 8.30 -0.73
N ILE A 56 -20.14 8.65 -0.40
CA ILE A 56 -18.98 7.79 -0.57
C ILE A 56 -18.50 7.36 0.82
N PHE A 57 -18.44 6.06 1.04
CA PHE A 57 -17.79 5.44 2.18
C PHE A 57 -16.41 5.00 1.74
N ASP A 58 -15.37 5.67 2.22
CA ASP A 58 -13.99 5.25 2.01
C ASP A 58 -13.50 4.44 3.22
N GLU A 59 -12.52 3.56 3.00
CA GLU A 59 -12.02 2.63 4.02
C GLU A 59 -13.15 1.81 4.69
N ALA A 60 -14.14 1.39 3.91
CA ALA A 60 -15.37 0.76 4.40
C ALA A 60 -15.16 -0.58 5.14
N SER A 61 -14.00 -1.23 4.98
CA SER A 61 -13.62 -2.40 5.78
C SER A 61 -13.42 -2.06 7.26
N GLN A 62 -13.17 -0.79 7.61
CA GLN A 62 -13.07 -0.33 8.99
C GLN A 62 -14.38 0.24 9.54
N LEU A 63 -15.42 0.35 8.71
CA LEU A 63 -16.68 0.95 9.11
C LEU A 63 -17.67 -0.13 9.51
N ARG A 64 -18.26 0.03 10.69
CA ARG A 64 -19.35 -0.85 11.13
C ARG A 64 -20.68 -0.45 10.50
N ILE A 65 -21.58 -1.42 10.37
CA ILE A 65 -22.90 -1.21 9.80
C ILE A 65 -23.71 -0.24 10.68
N GLU A 66 -23.67 -0.43 12.00
CA GLU A 66 -24.41 0.40 12.96
C GLU A 66 -23.99 1.88 12.92
N ASP A 67 -22.71 2.15 12.71
CA ASP A 67 -22.18 3.51 12.66
C ASP A 67 -22.55 4.21 11.34
N THR A 68 -22.64 3.45 10.26
CA THR A 68 -22.81 3.99 8.90
C THR A 68 -24.27 4.16 8.48
N PHE A 69 -25.21 3.51 9.14
CA PHE A 69 -26.63 3.48 8.75
C PHE A 69 -27.23 4.87 8.51
N ALA A 70 -26.99 5.83 9.41
CA ALA A 70 -27.55 7.18 9.27
C ALA A 70 -26.93 7.93 8.08
N SER A 71 -25.62 7.78 7.85
CA SER A 71 -24.93 8.36 6.69
C SER A 71 -25.42 7.73 5.38
N TYR A 72 -25.69 6.42 5.41
CA TYR A 72 -26.14 5.65 4.25
C TYR A 72 -27.50 6.13 3.73
N LEU A 73 -28.45 6.41 4.64
CA LEU A 73 -29.78 6.90 4.26
C LEU A 73 -29.78 8.30 3.62
N ARG A 74 -28.72 9.09 3.83
CA ARG A 74 -28.62 10.46 3.31
C ARG A 74 -28.20 10.54 1.84
N GLY A 75 -27.70 9.46 1.24
CA GLY A 75 -27.31 9.45 -0.18
C GLY A 75 -28.40 8.91 -1.10
N ALA A 76 -28.59 9.49 -2.28
CA ALA A 76 -29.35 8.83 -3.34
C ALA A 76 -28.56 7.63 -3.89
N TYR A 77 -27.34 7.88 -4.38
CA TYR A 77 -26.36 6.87 -4.76
C TYR A 77 -25.34 6.64 -3.64
N LYS A 78 -24.88 5.39 -3.49
CA LYS A 78 -23.91 4.99 -2.46
C LYS A 78 -22.74 4.32 -3.15
N VAL A 79 -21.54 4.78 -2.84
CA VAL A 79 -20.28 4.17 -3.27
C VAL A 79 -19.58 3.68 -2.02
N ILE A 80 -19.22 2.40 -2.01
CA ILE A 80 -18.50 1.76 -0.91
C ILE A 80 -17.13 1.39 -1.47
N SER A 81 -16.09 2.00 -0.91
CA SER A 81 -14.69 1.84 -1.26
C SER A 81 -13.94 1.30 -0.05
N GLY A 82 -13.13 0.27 -0.25
CA GLY A 82 -12.36 -0.34 0.81
C GLY A 82 -11.61 -1.57 0.32
N ASP A 83 -10.91 -2.21 1.24
CA ASP A 83 -10.13 -3.41 0.98
C ASP A 83 -10.37 -4.42 2.11
N ARG A 84 -10.93 -5.58 1.76
CA ARG A 84 -11.25 -6.66 2.70
C ARG A 84 -10.01 -7.33 3.31
N HIS A 85 -8.84 -7.17 2.69
CA HIS A 85 -7.57 -7.68 3.21
C HIS A 85 -6.83 -6.68 4.09
N GLN A 86 -7.44 -5.52 4.37
CA GLN A 86 -6.96 -4.56 5.36
C GLN A 86 -7.76 -4.66 6.66
N MET A 87 -7.42 -3.83 7.66
CA MET A 87 -7.97 -3.97 9.02
C MET A 87 -9.51 -3.96 9.05
N PRO A 88 -10.14 -4.89 9.80
CA PRO A 88 -11.55 -4.80 10.14
C PRO A 88 -11.81 -3.63 11.12
N PRO A 89 -13.09 -3.33 11.42
CA PRO A 89 -13.43 -2.34 12.45
C PRO A 89 -12.90 -2.80 13.81
N SER A 90 -12.30 -1.90 14.59
CA SER A 90 -11.79 -2.24 15.92
C SER A 90 -12.95 -2.34 16.93
N SER A 91 -12.96 -3.40 17.75
CA SER A 91 -14.01 -3.66 18.75
C SER A 91 -13.81 -2.91 20.08
N TYR A 92 -13.33 -1.66 20.03
CA TYR A 92 -12.91 -0.86 21.20
C TYR A 92 -14.04 -0.61 22.24
N PHE A 93 -15.31 -0.77 21.87
CA PHE A 93 -16.46 -0.55 22.74
C PHE A 93 -17.11 -1.81 23.32
N GLN A 94 -16.62 -3.02 23.00
CA GLN A 94 -17.12 -4.25 23.64
C GLN A 94 -16.55 -4.46 25.05
N SER A 95 -15.49 -3.74 25.43
CA SER A 95 -14.92 -3.70 26.80
C SER A 95 -15.74 -2.86 27.78
N GLY A 96 -17.06 -2.83 27.60
CA GLY A 96 -18.00 -2.13 28.47
C GLY A 96 -18.86 -3.08 29.29
N GLN A 97 -18.28 -3.92 30.16
CA GLN A 97 -18.82 -4.30 31.49
C GLN A 97 -18.00 -5.43 32.17
N SER A 98 -16.95 -5.06 32.90
CA SER A 98 -16.62 -5.67 34.20
C SER A 98 -15.68 -4.75 34.99
N ILE A 99 -16.19 -3.58 35.41
CA ILE A 99 -15.61 -2.89 36.56
C ILE A 99 -16.14 -3.62 37.79
N THR A 100 -15.39 -4.61 38.29
CA THR A 100 -15.56 -5.08 39.67
C THR A 100 -14.95 -4.04 40.61
N ILE A 101 -15.49 -3.95 41.82
CA ILE A 101 -15.22 -2.90 42.83
C ILE A 101 -13.80 -2.97 43.43
N GLU A 102 -12.94 -3.89 42.98
CA GLU A 102 -11.56 -4.01 43.45
C GLU A 102 -10.61 -3.81 42.26
N GLY A 103 -9.93 -2.65 42.26
CA GLY A 103 -9.15 -2.11 41.14
C GLY A 103 -7.85 -2.85 40.82
N GLU A 104 -7.95 -4.10 40.38
CA GLU A 104 -6.89 -4.78 39.62
C GLU A 104 -7.30 -4.84 38.14
N ILE A 105 -6.63 -4.03 37.32
CA ILE A 105 -6.70 -4.14 35.86
C ILE A 105 -5.80 -5.30 35.47
N THR A 106 -6.38 -6.45 35.12
CA THR A 106 -5.64 -7.52 34.46
C THR A 106 -5.49 -7.17 32.98
N GLU A 107 -4.24 -6.97 32.53
CA GLU A 107 -3.87 -6.66 31.14
C GLU A 107 -4.23 -7.78 30.13
N GLU A 108 -4.71 -8.94 30.59
CA GLU A 108 -4.96 -10.12 29.74
C GLU A 108 -6.31 -10.13 28.99
N ILE A 109 -7.22 -9.17 29.25
CA ILE A 109 -8.58 -9.20 28.65
C ILE A 109 -8.69 -8.32 27.37
N GLU A 110 -7.73 -7.43 27.09
CA GLU A 110 -7.85 -6.49 25.95
C GLU A 110 -7.53 -7.10 24.57
N GLU A 111 -6.70 -8.14 24.48
CA GLU A 111 -6.21 -8.65 23.18
C GLU A 111 -7.20 -9.53 22.40
N SER A 112 -8.13 -10.21 23.08
CA SER A 112 -9.08 -11.14 22.43
C SER A 112 -10.34 -10.45 21.89
N ALA A 113 -10.67 -9.27 22.41
CA ALA A 113 -11.85 -8.50 21.99
C ALA A 113 -11.58 -7.61 20.76
N PHE A 114 -10.32 -7.40 20.37
CA PHE A 114 -9.94 -6.41 19.34
C PHE A 114 -10.46 -6.73 17.93
N MET A 115 -10.58 -8.02 17.59
CA MET A 115 -11.07 -8.51 16.28
C MET A 115 -12.41 -9.24 16.37
N ALA A 116 -13.19 -9.03 17.45
CA ALA A 116 -14.51 -9.66 17.57
C ALA A 116 -15.38 -9.34 16.34
N GLU A 117 -16.04 -10.38 15.82
CA GLU A 117 -16.82 -10.50 14.57
C GLU A 117 -17.87 -9.38 14.35
N SER A 118 -17.42 -8.14 14.17
CA SER A 118 -18.26 -7.05 13.70
C SER A 118 -18.16 -7.03 12.18
N GLU A 119 -19.22 -7.47 11.52
CA GLU A 119 -19.37 -7.36 10.08
C GLU A 119 -19.12 -5.91 9.63
N SER A 120 -18.20 -5.72 8.69
CA SER A 120 -17.92 -4.40 8.14
C SER A 120 -18.94 -4.02 7.06
N LEU A 121 -19.11 -2.73 6.80
CA LEU A 121 -19.96 -2.25 5.70
C LEU A 121 -19.50 -2.82 4.35
N LEU A 122 -18.19 -3.01 4.17
CA LEU A 122 -17.64 -3.60 2.94
C LEU A 122 -18.04 -5.07 2.81
N GLU A 123 -17.86 -5.86 3.86
CA GLU A 123 -18.21 -7.29 3.87
C GLU A 123 -19.70 -7.50 3.62
N PHE A 124 -20.55 -6.75 4.32
CA PHE A 124 -21.99 -6.74 4.08
C PHE A 124 -22.33 -6.41 2.62
N ALA A 125 -21.65 -5.42 2.03
CA ALA A 125 -21.88 -5.04 0.64
C ALA A 125 -21.46 -6.14 -0.35
N GLU A 126 -20.36 -6.85 -0.07
CA GLU A 126 -19.88 -7.95 -0.90
C GLU A 126 -20.84 -9.14 -0.90
N GLU A 127 -21.43 -9.47 0.25
CA GLU A 127 -22.38 -10.58 0.39
C GLU A 127 -23.73 -10.32 -0.31
N ASN A 128 -24.14 -9.06 -0.41
CA ASN A 128 -25.46 -8.67 -0.94
C ASN A 128 -25.51 -8.47 -2.47
N THR A 129 -24.61 -9.10 -3.23
CA THR A 129 -24.58 -9.11 -4.72
C THR A 129 -24.57 -7.69 -5.33
N ILE A 130 -23.85 -6.76 -4.71
CA ILE A 130 -23.63 -5.43 -5.28
C ILE A 130 -22.61 -5.54 -6.42
N ARG A 131 -22.71 -4.70 -7.46
CA ARG A 131 -21.72 -4.63 -8.53
C ARG A 131 -20.35 -4.25 -7.95
N GLN A 132 -19.41 -5.18 -7.97
CA GLN A 132 -18.04 -4.96 -7.54
C GLN A 132 -17.18 -4.47 -8.71
N THR A 133 -16.18 -3.64 -8.42
CA THR A 133 -15.20 -3.18 -9.41
C THR A 133 -13.87 -3.03 -8.70
N TYR A 134 -12.83 -3.67 -9.23
CA TYR A 134 -11.50 -3.68 -8.63
C TYR A 134 -10.60 -2.64 -9.29
N LEU A 135 -9.79 -1.98 -8.46
CA LEU A 135 -8.67 -1.16 -8.92
C LEU A 135 -7.41 -2.03 -8.93
N GLU A 136 -6.88 -2.29 -10.12
CA GLU A 136 -5.80 -3.27 -10.28
C GLU A 136 -4.41 -2.63 -10.16
N PHE A 137 -4.24 -1.37 -10.54
CA PHE A 137 -2.91 -0.74 -10.59
C PHE A 137 -2.41 -0.35 -9.19
N HIS A 138 -1.21 -0.83 -8.83
CA HIS A 138 -0.52 -0.47 -7.60
C HIS A 138 0.58 0.57 -7.84
N TYR A 139 0.33 1.81 -7.42
CA TYR A 139 1.24 2.95 -7.66
C TYR A 139 2.14 3.31 -6.48
N ARG A 140 1.82 2.84 -5.26
CA ARG A 140 2.53 3.26 -4.05
C ARG A 140 3.98 2.80 -4.07
N SER A 141 4.19 1.52 -4.34
CA SER A 141 5.52 0.91 -4.33
C SER A 141 6.29 1.27 -5.60
N ARG A 142 7.51 1.78 -5.41
CA ARG A 142 8.45 2.13 -6.49
C ARG A 142 9.30 0.94 -6.95
N HIS A 143 9.07 -0.23 -6.35
CA HIS A 143 9.65 -1.50 -6.74
C HIS A 143 8.60 -2.62 -6.58
N PRO A 144 8.42 -3.53 -7.56
CA PRO A 144 7.45 -4.62 -7.50
C PRO A 144 7.54 -5.50 -6.26
N TRP A 145 8.76 -5.85 -5.84
CA TRP A 145 9.00 -6.71 -4.67
C TRP A 145 8.40 -6.20 -3.36
N LEU A 146 8.04 -4.92 -3.25
CA LEU A 146 7.36 -4.40 -2.06
C LEU A 146 5.88 -4.83 -1.98
N ILE A 147 5.26 -5.20 -3.10
CA ILE A 147 3.85 -5.60 -3.17
C ILE A 147 3.68 -7.05 -3.63
N ASP A 148 4.63 -7.65 -4.34
CA ASP A 148 4.50 -8.99 -4.94
C ASP A 148 4.06 -10.06 -3.94
N PHE A 149 4.62 -10.05 -2.72
CA PHE A 149 4.24 -11.01 -1.68
C PHE A 149 2.76 -10.87 -1.30
N SER A 150 2.34 -9.65 -0.99
CA SER A 150 0.95 -9.34 -0.60
C SER A 150 0.00 -9.63 -1.76
N ASN A 151 0.36 -9.24 -2.98
CA ASN A 151 -0.39 -9.51 -4.20
C ASN A 151 -0.61 -11.01 -4.44
N ALA A 152 0.45 -11.81 -4.31
CA ALA A 152 0.39 -13.26 -4.45
C ALA A 152 -0.42 -13.91 -3.32
N ALA A 153 -0.19 -13.51 -2.07
CA ALA A 153 -0.81 -14.13 -0.90
C ALA A 153 -2.31 -13.80 -0.76
N PHE A 154 -2.72 -12.57 -1.05
CA PHE A 154 -4.03 -12.05 -0.66
C PHE A 154 -4.90 -11.62 -1.85
N TYR A 155 -4.31 -11.13 -2.95
CA TYR A 155 -5.06 -10.54 -4.06
C TYR A 155 -5.10 -11.39 -5.33
N GLY A 156 -4.73 -12.69 -5.25
CA GLY A 156 -4.75 -13.60 -6.38
C GLY A 156 -3.84 -13.16 -7.54
N SER A 157 -2.79 -12.38 -7.25
CA SER A 157 -1.90 -11.75 -8.25
C SER A 157 -2.60 -10.78 -9.21
N ARG A 158 -3.80 -10.28 -8.86
CA ARG A 158 -4.58 -9.32 -9.67
C ARG A 158 -3.96 -7.93 -9.69
N LEU A 159 -3.25 -7.54 -8.62
CA LEU A 159 -2.65 -6.21 -8.58
C LEU A 159 -1.51 -6.12 -9.59
N ILE A 160 -1.45 -5.00 -10.29
CA ILE A 160 -0.48 -4.68 -11.31
C ILE A 160 0.58 -3.78 -10.66
N PRO A 161 1.75 -4.32 -10.25
CA PRO A 161 2.84 -3.50 -9.75
C PRO A 161 3.45 -2.67 -10.88
N MET A 162 3.81 -1.43 -10.55
CA MET A 162 4.61 -0.61 -11.46
C MET A 162 6.07 -1.10 -11.51
N PRO A 163 6.74 -1.00 -12.68
CA PRO A 163 8.13 -1.42 -12.80
C PRO A 163 9.04 -0.61 -11.89
N ALA A 164 10.19 -1.18 -11.54
CA ALA A 164 11.16 -0.54 -10.66
C ALA A 164 11.75 0.72 -11.32
N VAL A 165 11.77 1.84 -10.59
CA VAL A 165 12.42 3.09 -11.06
C VAL A 165 13.95 2.96 -10.98
N LYS A 166 14.45 2.23 -9.98
CA LYS A 166 15.88 1.94 -9.78
C LYS A 166 16.08 0.45 -9.53
N ILE A 167 17.17 -0.10 -10.06
CA ILE A 167 17.61 -1.49 -9.82
C ILE A 167 18.37 -1.52 -8.49
N THR A 168 17.65 -1.32 -7.39
CA THR A 168 18.19 -1.38 -6.04
C THR A 168 17.33 -2.30 -5.22
N ASN A 169 17.94 -3.12 -4.36
CA ASN A 169 17.19 -3.98 -3.45
C ASN A 169 16.26 -3.13 -2.56
N PRO A 170 14.92 -3.30 -2.65
CA PRO A 170 13.98 -2.55 -1.82
C PRO A 170 13.72 -3.21 -0.44
N ILE A 171 14.11 -4.46 -0.21
CA ILE A 171 13.82 -5.16 1.06
C ILE A 171 15.13 -5.66 1.67
N HIS A 172 15.42 -5.17 2.87
CA HIS A 172 16.62 -5.51 3.62
C HIS A 172 16.28 -6.34 4.85
N PHE A 173 16.76 -7.59 4.90
CA PHE A 173 16.56 -8.46 6.05
C PHE A 173 17.77 -8.44 6.98
N LYS A 174 17.56 -8.05 8.25
CA LYS A 174 18.59 -8.02 9.29
C LYS A 174 18.32 -9.11 10.32
N SER A 175 18.93 -10.28 10.07
CA SER A 175 18.95 -11.38 11.03
C SER A 175 19.92 -11.08 12.17
N ARG A 176 19.46 -11.19 13.42
CA ARG A 176 20.32 -11.10 14.60
C ARG A 176 20.14 -12.34 15.48
N LEU A 177 21.19 -13.16 15.53
CA LEU A 177 21.23 -14.47 16.19
C LEU A 177 21.45 -14.43 17.72
N LYS A 178 21.71 -13.25 18.30
CA LYS A 178 21.84 -13.09 19.75
C LYS A 178 20.64 -12.31 20.27
N ALA A 179 19.46 -12.88 20.10
CA ALA A 179 18.24 -12.32 20.65
C ALA A 179 18.31 -12.38 22.18
N PHE A 180 17.89 -11.31 22.82
CA PHE A 180 17.57 -11.30 24.25
C PHE A 180 16.11 -10.85 24.33
N TYR A 181 15.21 -11.81 24.11
CA TYR A 181 13.79 -11.55 24.26
C TYR A 181 13.38 -11.78 25.72
N SER A 182 13.03 -10.71 26.41
CA SER A 182 12.45 -10.75 27.76
C SER A 182 11.35 -9.70 27.86
N ASP A 183 10.24 -10.06 28.51
CA ASP A 183 9.16 -9.12 28.85
C ASP A 183 8.62 -8.30 27.66
N GLY A 184 8.53 -8.94 26.49
CA GLY A 184 8.03 -8.29 25.26
C GLY A 184 9.05 -7.37 24.59
N ILE A 185 10.32 -7.38 25.00
CA ILE A 185 11.36 -6.49 24.51
C ILE A 185 12.47 -7.30 23.84
N ASN A 186 13.00 -6.77 22.74
CA ASN A 186 14.18 -7.28 22.05
C ASN A 186 15.18 -6.15 21.77
N ILE A 187 16.17 -6.05 22.64
CA ILE A 187 17.21 -5.02 22.59
C ILE A 187 18.04 -5.10 21.29
N PRO A 188 18.54 -6.28 20.85
CA PRO A 188 19.27 -6.40 19.58
C PRO A 188 18.52 -5.86 18.37
N GLU A 189 17.20 -6.07 18.29
CA GLU A 189 16.38 -5.50 17.23
C GLU A 189 16.24 -3.98 17.36
N ALA A 190 15.99 -3.46 18.57
CA ALA A 190 15.91 -2.01 18.80
C ALA A 190 17.22 -1.31 18.41
N ASP A 191 18.37 -1.88 18.77
CA ASP A 191 19.68 -1.32 18.41
C ASP A 191 19.91 -1.36 16.88
N ALA A 192 19.43 -2.40 16.19
CA ALA A 192 19.48 -2.47 14.72
C ALA A 192 18.62 -1.38 14.07
N VAL A 193 17.45 -1.08 14.64
CA VAL A 193 16.62 0.05 14.20
C VAL A 193 17.37 1.37 14.32
N ILE A 194 18.06 1.61 15.44
CA ILE A 194 18.89 2.82 15.61
C ILE A 194 20.03 2.88 14.59
N ASP A 195 20.71 1.76 14.34
CA ASP A 195 21.77 1.68 13.32
C ASP A 195 21.25 2.02 11.91
N ILE A 196 20.05 1.54 11.55
CA ILE A 196 19.41 1.89 10.28
C ILE A 196 19.11 3.39 10.21
N LEU A 197 18.49 3.95 11.25
CA LEU A 197 18.19 5.38 11.33
C LEU A 197 19.46 6.23 11.21
N ALA A 198 20.54 5.84 11.89
CA ALA A 198 21.80 6.58 11.89
C ALA A 198 22.55 6.47 10.55
N ASN A 199 22.67 5.25 10.02
CA ASN A 199 23.69 4.96 9.00
C ASN A 199 23.13 4.63 7.61
N LYS A 200 21.86 4.24 7.48
CA LYS A 200 21.30 3.75 6.21
C LYS A 200 20.36 4.73 5.53
N ILE A 201 19.61 5.51 6.31
CA ILE A 201 18.66 6.47 5.78
C ILE A 201 19.39 7.73 5.35
N GLN A 202 19.19 8.17 4.10
CA GLN A 202 19.85 9.34 3.54
C GLN A 202 18.81 10.25 2.88
N PRO A 203 19.07 11.55 2.73
CA PRO A 203 18.22 12.39 1.91
C PRO A 203 18.13 11.89 0.46
N PHE A 204 17.02 12.20 -0.21
CA PHE A 204 16.94 12.07 -1.66
C PHE A 204 18.00 12.95 -2.34
N GLU A 205 18.27 12.69 -3.63
CA GLU A 205 19.18 13.50 -4.44
C GLU A 205 18.80 14.99 -4.49
N SER A 206 17.52 15.31 -4.25
CA SER A 206 17.01 16.68 -4.10
C SER A 206 17.43 17.38 -2.81
N GLY A 207 18.06 16.66 -1.87
CA GLY A 207 18.39 17.13 -0.52
C GLY A 207 17.27 16.98 0.50
N GLN A 208 16.06 16.57 0.10
CA GLN A 208 14.95 16.34 1.03
C GLN A 208 15.14 15.02 1.79
N MET A 209 15.03 15.06 3.13
CA MET A 209 15.08 13.85 3.96
C MET A 209 13.90 12.93 3.65
N GLN A 210 14.16 11.63 3.55
CA GLN A 210 13.13 10.61 3.33
C GLN A 210 12.20 10.50 4.54
N SER A 211 10.92 10.24 4.30
CA SER A 211 9.95 9.95 5.36
C SER A 211 10.12 8.52 5.86
N VAL A 212 10.08 8.32 7.19
CA VAL A 212 10.41 7.03 7.82
C VAL A 212 9.34 6.64 8.83
N GLY A 213 8.91 5.38 8.82
CA GLY A 213 8.01 4.82 9.82
C GLY A 213 8.60 3.55 10.42
N ILE A 214 8.45 3.39 11.74
CA ILE A 214 8.85 2.17 12.45
C ILE A 214 7.59 1.46 12.95
N ALA A 215 7.48 0.18 12.59
CA ALA A 215 6.42 -0.72 13.00
C ALA A 215 6.97 -1.76 13.99
N THR A 216 6.36 -1.86 15.17
CA THR A 216 6.65 -2.89 16.17
C THR A 216 5.46 -3.81 16.35
N THR A 217 5.70 -5.04 16.81
CA THR A 217 4.62 -6.01 17.04
C THR A 217 3.86 -5.75 18.33
N ASN A 218 4.50 -5.12 19.33
CA ASN A 218 3.88 -4.74 20.60
C ASN A 218 4.26 -3.31 21.04
N ILE A 219 3.61 -2.86 22.12
CA ILE A 219 3.79 -1.52 22.70
C ILE A 219 5.09 -1.40 23.50
N THR A 220 5.53 -2.45 24.19
CA THR A 220 6.74 -2.43 25.02
C THR A 220 8.00 -2.21 24.17
N GLN A 221 8.12 -2.91 23.03
CA GLN A 221 9.20 -2.67 22.06
C GLN A 221 9.13 -1.29 21.44
N ARG A 222 7.93 -0.78 21.14
CA ARG A 222 7.74 0.60 20.64
C ARG A 222 8.36 1.60 21.60
N ASN A 223 8.07 1.44 22.90
CA ASN A 223 8.58 2.33 23.94
C ASN A 223 10.11 2.20 24.08
N LEU A 224 10.66 0.97 24.04
CA LEU A 224 12.12 0.78 24.03
C LEU A 224 12.79 1.53 22.87
N ILE A 225 12.22 1.44 21.66
CA ILE A 225 12.79 2.12 20.50
C ILE A 225 12.77 3.64 20.71
N TRP A 226 11.69 4.20 21.27
CA TRP A 226 11.66 5.63 21.64
C TRP A 226 12.75 6.00 22.65
N ASP A 227 12.94 5.19 23.68
CA ASP A 227 13.98 5.41 24.70
C ASP A 227 15.38 5.37 24.09
N ARG A 228 15.64 4.39 23.20
CA ARG A 228 16.91 4.27 22.47
C ARG A 228 17.16 5.44 21.53
N ILE A 229 16.12 5.94 20.85
CA ILE A 229 16.22 7.17 20.05
C ILE A 229 16.58 8.35 20.96
N ALA A 230 15.88 8.52 22.08
CA ALA A 230 16.13 9.63 23.00
C ALA A 230 17.56 9.60 23.57
N GLN A 231 18.02 8.42 23.99
CA GLN A 231 19.38 8.19 24.45
C GLN A 231 20.41 8.55 23.37
N ARG A 232 20.24 8.02 22.14
CA ARG A 232 21.18 8.28 21.05
C ARG A 232 21.24 9.76 20.65
N ARG A 233 20.10 10.47 20.70
CA ARG A 233 20.04 11.93 20.45
C ARG A 233 20.77 12.75 21.52
N TYR A 234 20.83 12.26 22.75
CA TYR A 234 21.61 12.91 23.81
C TYR A 234 23.11 12.69 23.62
N GLU A 235 23.52 11.50 23.17
CA GLU A 235 24.92 11.12 22.98
C GLU A 235 25.55 11.67 21.68
N ASP A 236 24.74 11.95 20.66
CA ASP A 236 25.21 12.37 19.34
C ASP A 236 24.38 13.52 18.73
N PRO A 237 24.97 14.72 18.66
CA PRO A 237 24.34 15.89 18.05
C PRO A 237 23.94 15.71 16.58
N GLU A 238 24.75 15.02 15.77
CA GLU A 238 24.46 14.81 14.34
C GLU A 238 23.23 13.91 14.18
N PHE A 239 23.13 12.86 15.00
CA PHE A 239 21.93 12.03 15.05
C PHE A 239 20.70 12.84 15.51
N SER A 240 20.86 13.77 16.44
CA SER A 240 19.77 14.64 16.90
C SER A 240 19.22 15.54 15.79
N ASP A 241 20.09 16.17 14.99
CA ASP A 241 19.71 17.00 13.84
C ASP A 241 19.04 16.17 12.74
N LYS A 242 19.55 14.96 12.51
CA LYS A 242 18.94 13.99 11.59
C LYS A 242 17.53 13.63 12.03
N MET A 243 17.33 13.34 13.32
CA MET A 243 16.01 13.02 13.87
C MET A 243 15.05 14.22 13.81
N ALA A 244 15.52 15.45 13.99
CA ALA A 244 14.69 16.64 13.77
C ALA A 244 14.20 16.73 12.32
N SER A 245 15.08 16.45 11.34
CA SER A 245 14.74 16.42 9.92
C SER A 245 13.73 15.31 9.58
N LEU A 246 13.88 14.13 10.19
CA LEU A 246 12.95 13.01 10.05
C LEU A 246 11.57 13.35 10.64
N ASN A 247 11.52 13.95 11.84
CA ASN A 247 10.28 14.38 12.48
C ASN A 247 9.52 15.40 11.62
N ASN A 248 10.22 16.36 11.02
CA ASN A 248 9.61 17.32 10.10
C ASN A 248 9.05 16.67 8.83
N ASN A 249 9.55 15.49 8.45
CA ASN A 249 9.04 14.68 7.33
C ASN A 249 8.13 13.52 7.80
N GLY A 250 7.53 13.64 8.99
CA GLY A 250 6.47 12.74 9.45
C GLY A 250 6.97 11.44 10.08
N PHE A 251 8.16 11.42 10.70
CA PHE A 251 8.65 10.24 11.44
C PHE A 251 7.66 9.72 12.48
N PHE A 252 7.55 8.39 12.60
CA PHE A 252 6.77 7.75 13.66
C PHE A 252 7.37 6.42 14.11
N VAL A 253 7.01 6.02 15.33
CA VAL A 253 7.17 4.65 15.86
C VAL A 253 5.81 4.21 16.41
N LYS A 254 5.24 3.16 15.82
CA LYS A 254 3.88 2.68 16.12
C LYS A 254 3.87 1.15 16.23
N ASN A 255 2.95 0.61 17.02
CA ASN A 255 2.62 -0.82 16.99
C ASN A 255 1.70 -1.14 15.81
N LEU A 256 1.60 -2.42 15.43
CA LEU A 256 0.87 -2.92 14.25
C LEU A 256 -0.55 -2.34 14.12
N GLU A 257 -1.25 -2.20 15.23
CA GLU A 257 -2.65 -1.74 15.28
C GLU A 257 -2.83 -0.28 14.83
N ASN A 258 -1.79 0.54 14.94
CA ASN A 258 -1.89 2.00 14.81
C ASN A 258 -1.32 2.55 13.49
N ILE A 259 -0.81 1.69 12.61
CA ILE A 259 -0.08 2.07 11.39
C ILE A 259 -0.99 2.27 10.15
N GLN A 260 -2.29 2.07 10.28
CA GLN A 260 -3.21 2.15 9.16
C GLN A 260 -3.28 3.57 8.56
N GLY A 261 -3.37 3.65 7.23
CA GLY A 261 -3.39 4.91 6.48
C GLY A 261 -2.02 5.61 6.39
N ASP A 262 -1.04 5.23 7.21
CA ASP A 262 0.29 5.83 7.19
C ASP A 262 1.22 5.12 6.19
N GLU A 263 1.63 5.83 5.16
CA GLU A 263 2.66 5.40 4.21
C GLU A 263 3.94 6.22 4.39
N ARG A 264 5.10 5.59 4.17
CA ARG A 264 6.41 6.26 4.28
C ARG A 264 7.33 5.81 3.16
N ASP A 265 8.36 6.62 2.89
CA ASP A 265 9.37 6.26 1.92
C ASP A 265 10.10 5.00 2.37
N ILE A 266 10.40 4.92 3.66
CA ILE A 266 11.03 3.77 4.31
C ILE A 266 10.17 3.29 5.47
N ILE A 267 9.92 1.98 5.53
CA ILE A 267 9.33 1.32 6.70
C ILE A 267 10.37 0.40 7.34
N ILE A 268 10.54 0.48 8.65
CA ILE A 268 11.35 -0.44 9.43
C ILE A 268 10.42 -1.29 10.27
N ILE A 269 10.43 -2.60 10.08
CA ILE A 269 9.63 -3.57 10.81
C ILE A 269 10.55 -4.22 11.84
N ALA A 270 10.26 -4.05 13.12
CA ALA A 270 10.86 -4.82 14.21
C ALA A 270 9.87 -5.92 14.60
N THR A 271 10.21 -7.17 14.30
CA THR A 271 9.34 -8.32 14.62
C THR A 271 9.23 -8.53 16.12
N THR A 272 10.17 -8.01 16.91
CA THR A 272 10.27 -8.08 18.37
C THR A 272 10.55 -9.48 18.91
N PHE A 273 10.14 -10.54 18.22
CA PHE A 273 10.24 -11.90 18.71
C PHE A 273 11.63 -12.51 18.49
N GLY A 274 12.13 -13.23 19.49
CA GLY A 274 13.34 -14.02 19.40
C GLY A 274 13.46 -14.99 20.58
N PRO A 275 14.45 -15.89 20.57
CA PRO A 275 14.74 -16.74 21.73
C PRO A 275 15.03 -15.92 22.98
N ASP A 276 14.64 -16.44 24.14
CA ASP A 276 15.03 -15.90 25.44
C ASP A 276 16.50 -16.27 25.79
N GLU A 277 16.96 -15.86 26.98
CA GLU A 277 18.32 -16.15 27.47
C GLU A 277 18.64 -17.65 27.55
N GLU A 278 17.62 -18.49 27.73
CA GLU A 278 17.75 -19.95 27.80
C GLU A 278 17.67 -20.61 26.42
N GLY A 279 17.39 -19.83 25.36
CA GLY A 279 17.22 -20.30 23.99
C GLY A 279 15.82 -20.83 23.68
N ASN A 280 14.86 -20.69 24.60
CA ASN A 280 13.47 -21.06 24.35
C ASN A 280 12.80 -20.00 23.48
N PHE A 281 11.98 -20.44 22.52
CA PHE A 281 11.24 -19.54 21.64
C PHE A 281 9.74 -19.78 21.71
N ARG A 282 9.03 -18.83 22.33
CA ARG A 282 7.56 -18.84 22.38
C ARG A 282 7.01 -18.23 21.10
N GLN A 283 6.26 -19.02 20.34
CA GLN A 283 5.66 -18.61 19.06
C GLN A 283 4.31 -17.89 19.24
N ASN A 284 4.20 -17.05 20.28
CA ASN A 284 3.01 -16.24 20.50
C ASN A 284 3.22 -14.86 19.86
N PHE A 285 2.69 -14.68 18.64
CA PHE A 285 2.85 -13.44 17.88
C PHE A 285 1.70 -12.46 18.09
N GLY A 286 0.97 -12.60 19.20
CA GLY A 286 -0.16 -11.76 19.56
C GLY A 286 -1.23 -11.75 18.46
N PRO A 287 -1.71 -10.57 18.04
CA PRO A 287 -2.74 -10.43 17.00
C PRO A 287 -2.42 -11.13 15.66
N LEU A 288 -1.15 -11.33 15.32
CA LEU A 288 -0.75 -12.02 14.09
C LEU A 288 -1.14 -13.51 14.08
N ASN A 289 -1.33 -14.14 15.25
CA ASN A 289 -1.74 -15.54 15.34
C ASN A 289 -3.26 -15.75 15.23
N GLN A 290 -4.05 -14.67 15.29
CA GLN A 290 -5.52 -14.74 15.27
C GLN A 290 -6.06 -14.96 13.85
N ALA A 291 -7.35 -15.32 13.73
CA ALA A 291 -8.00 -15.68 12.47
C ALA A 291 -7.98 -14.58 11.39
N ASP A 292 -7.80 -13.31 11.75
CA ASP A 292 -7.64 -12.19 10.80
C ASP A 292 -6.26 -11.50 10.93
N GLY A 293 -5.32 -12.15 11.62
CA GLY A 293 -3.96 -11.62 11.84
C GLY A 293 -3.19 -11.36 10.55
N TYR A 294 -3.52 -12.05 9.46
CA TYR A 294 -2.92 -11.78 8.14
C TYR A 294 -3.21 -10.36 7.63
N ARG A 295 -4.34 -9.75 8.01
CA ARG A 295 -4.70 -8.38 7.59
C ARG A 295 -3.72 -7.36 8.17
N LEU A 296 -3.30 -7.55 9.42
CA LEU A 296 -2.25 -6.73 10.06
C LEU A 296 -0.93 -6.85 9.30
N LEU A 297 -0.50 -8.08 8.98
CA LEU A 297 0.70 -8.31 8.19
C LEU A 297 0.62 -7.60 6.84
N ASN A 298 -0.48 -7.81 6.10
CA ASN A 298 -0.73 -7.21 4.80
C ASN A 298 -0.64 -5.67 4.87
N VAL A 299 -1.24 -5.08 5.91
CA VAL A 299 -1.18 -3.64 6.14
C VAL A 299 0.26 -3.17 6.26
N ILE A 300 1.08 -3.77 7.12
CA ILE A 300 2.43 -3.26 7.42
C ILE A 300 3.38 -3.40 6.23
N ILE A 301 3.36 -4.57 5.57
CA ILE A 301 4.31 -4.86 4.49
C ILE A 301 4.02 -4.02 3.23
N THR A 302 2.86 -3.38 3.15
CA THR A 302 2.43 -2.53 2.02
C THR A 302 2.48 -1.03 2.31
N ARG A 303 3.04 -0.58 3.45
CA ARG A 303 3.17 0.85 3.80
C ARG A 303 4.39 1.55 3.18
N ALA A 304 5.37 0.81 2.67
CA ALA A 304 6.60 1.39 2.13
C ALA A 304 6.48 1.79 0.65
N LYS A 305 6.98 2.99 0.32
CA LYS A 305 7.09 3.44 -1.08
C LYS A 305 8.39 2.97 -1.73
N TYR A 306 9.52 3.07 -1.03
CA TYR A 306 10.84 2.78 -1.61
C TYR A 306 11.52 1.57 -0.96
N GLN A 307 11.54 1.49 0.37
CA GLN A 307 12.30 0.45 1.06
C GLN A 307 11.64 -0.07 2.33
N VAL A 308 11.87 -1.35 2.61
CA VAL A 308 11.53 -2.00 3.88
C VAL A 308 12.81 -2.54 4.51
N TYR A 309 12.99 -2.29 5.81
CA TYR A 309 13.98 -2.98 6.63
C TYR A 309 13.26 -3.92 7.59
N VAL A 310 13.54 -5.21 7.54
CA VAL A 310 13.00 -6.20 8.47
C VAL A 310 14.08 -6.56 9.48
N CYS A 311 13.92 -6.11 10.72
CA CYS A 311 14.74 -6.51 11.86
C CYS A 311 14.06 -7.71 12.51
N SER A 312 14.72 -8.87 12.50
CA SER A 312 14.15 -10.07 13.08
C SER A 312 15.20 -10.93 13.77
N SER A 313 14.87 -11.33 14.98
CA SER A 313 15.60 -12.30 15.78
C SER A 313 15.01 -13.72 15.72
N ILE A 314 13.98 -13.94 14.90
CA ILE A 314 13.38 -15.26 14.73
C ILE A 314 14.38 -16.17 14.00
N PRO A 315 14.71 -17.36 14.56
CA PRO A 315 15.64 -18.28 13.94
C PRO A 315 15.18 -18.74 12.56
N THR A 316 16.09 -18.70 11.58
CA THR A 316 15.80 -19.06 10.17
C THR A 316 15.21 -20.45 10.00
N PHE A 317 15.68 -21.42 10.76
CA PHE A 317 15.18 -22.80 10.68
C PHE A 317 13.70 -22.94 11.07
N LEU A 318 13.16 -22.03 11.87
CA LEU A 318 11.74 -22.06 12.26
C LEU A 318 10.85 -21.57 11.14
N PHE A 319 11.18 -20.40 10.56
CA PHE A 319 10.34 -19.84 9.51
C PHE A 319 10.50 -20.54 8.16
N SER A 320 11.49 -21.43 7.99
CA SER A 320 11.56 -22.36 6.84
C SER A 320 10.38 -23.34 6.78
N ASN A 321 9.69 -23.60 7.90
CA ASN A 321 8.53 -24.51 7.95
C ASN A 321 7.21 -23.82 7.57
N TYR A 322 7.24 -22.65 6.93
CA TYR A 322 6.05 -21.90 6.55
C TYR A 322 5.07 -22.73 5.70
N LYS A 323 5.57 -23.65 4.86
CA LYS A 323 4.75 -24.48 3.97
C LYS A 323 3.75 -25.34 4.73
N GLN A 324 4.24 -26.12 5.70
CA GLN A 324 3.38 -26.96 6.53
C GLN A 324 2.31 -26.15 7.26
N LEU A 325 2.67 -24.97 7.78
CA LEU A 325 1.73 -24.11 8.50
C LEU A 325 0.65 -23.50 7.59
N ILE A 326 1.00 -23.22 6.33
CA ILE A 326 0.07 -22.75 5.30
C ILE A 326 -0.84 -23.88 4.82
N GLU A 327 -0.35 -25.12 4.73
CA GLU A 327 -1.20 -26.30 4.45
C GLU A 327 -2.28 -26.47 5.53
N GLU A 328 -1.94 -26.21 6.79
CA GLU A 328 -2.86 -26.33 7.92
C GLU A 328 -3.87 -25.17 8.02
N ASN A 329 -3.44 -23.93 7.77
CA ASN A 329 -4.23 -22.72 8.10
C ASN A 329 -4.48 -21.77 6.90
N GLY A 330 -4.01 -22.12 5.70
CA GLY A 330 -3.97 -21.23 4.55
C GLY A 330 -2.97 -20.08 4.71
N ASN A 331 -3.14 -19.01 3.91
CA ASN A 331 -2.33 -17.79 3.99
C ASN A 331 -2.69 -16.94 5.23
N ASN A 332 -2.56 -17.52 6.42
CA ASN A 332 -2.96 -16.91 7.68
C ASN A 332 -2.02 -17.26 8.84
N GLY A 333 -2.18 -16.55 9.95
CA GLY A 333 -1.48 -16.80 11.20
C GLY A 333 0.05 -16.69 11.07
N ARG A 334 0.75 -17.48 11.88
CA ARG A 334 2.22 -17.58 11.83
C ARG A 334 2.77 -18.12 10.51
N GLY A 335 2.00 -18.93 9.76
CA GLY A 335 2.47 -19.52 8.51
C GLY A 335 2.80 -18.47 7.46
N ILE A 336 1.86 -17.53 7.24
CA ILE A 336 2.07 -16.45 6.29
C ILE A 336 3.11 -15.43 6.76
N PHE A 337 3.19 -15.18 8.07
CA PHE A 337 4.24 -14.34 8.66
C PHE A 337 5.63 -14.94 8.41
N TYR A 338 5.81 -16.24 8.63
CA TYR A 338 7.05 -16.95 8.34
C TYR A 338 7.39 -16.94 6.85
N ALA A 339 6.40 -17.11 5.97
CA ALA A 339 6.61 -17.00 4.52
C ALA A 339 7.12 -15.60 4.13
N TYR A 340 6.63 -14.54 4.76
CA TYR A 340 7.12 -13.18 4.51
C TYR A 340 8.57 -12.97 4.99
N LEU A 341 8.95 -13.54 6.13
CA LEU A 341 10.34 -13.50 6.60
C LEU A 341 11.27 -14.26 5.65
N ALA A 342 10.84 -15.44 5.18
CA ALA A 342 11.57 -16.21 4.17
C ALA A 342 11.70 -15.43 2.85
N TYR A 343 10.63 -14.75 2.42
CA TYR A 343 10.61 -13.91 1.22
C TYR A 343 11.61 -12.75 1.34
N SER A 344 11.59 -12.05 2.47
CA SER A 344 12.49 -10.93 2.77
C SER A 344 13.96 -11.40 2.81
N LEU A 345 14.22 -12.57 3.39
CA LEU A 345 15.54 -13.17 3.42
C LEU A 345 16.03 -13.57 2.03
N ALA A 346 15.18 -14.19 1.20
CA ALA A 346 15.51 -14.58 -0.17
C ALA A 346 15.92 -13.36 -1.01
N ILE A 347 15.23 -12.23 -0.83
CA ILE A 347 15.57 -10.96 -1.48
C ILE A 347 16.93 -10.43 -1.01
N GLU A 348 17.18 -10.35 0.30
CA GLU A 348 18.48 -9.88 0.83
C GLU A 348 19.64 -10.77 0.34
N GLN A 349 19.41 -12.07 0.15
CA GLN A 349 20.39 -13.02 -0.38
C GLN A 349 20.52 -13.01 -1.91
N GLY A 350 19.66 -12.29 -2.63
CA GLY A 350 19.60 -12.31 -4.09
C GLY A 350 19.16 -13.67 -4.67
N ASN A 351 18.45 -14.48 -3.89
CA ASN A 351 17.98 -15.80 -4.31
C ASN A 351 16.62 -15.71 -5.01
N GLU A 352 16.67 -15.36 -6.30
CA GLU A 352 15.50 -15.18 -7.16
C GLU A 352 14.62 -16.44 -7.24
N THR A 353 15.25 -17.62 -7.34
CA THR A 353 14.55 -18.90 -7.42
C THR A 353 13.70 -19.14 -6.18
N GLU A 354 14.28 -18.94 -4.99
CA GLU A 354 13.53 -19.13 -3.74
C GLU A 354 12.44 -18.06 -3.57
N ARG A 355 12.72 -16.81 -3.94
CA ARG A 355 11.70 -15.76 -3.96
C ARG A 355 10.48 -16.18 -4.79
N GLN A 356 10.71 -16.66 -6.01
CA GLN A 356 9.63 -17.08 -6.90
C GLN A 356 8.90 -18.33 -6.39
N ASN A 357 9.62 -19.28 -5.79
CA ASN A 357 9.02 -20.46 -5.16
C ASN A 357 8.06 -20.07 -4.03
N ILE A 358 8.46 -19.13 -3.17
CA ILE A 358 7.61 -18.60 -2.09
C ILE A 358 6.37 -17.94 -2.67
N LEU A 359 6.52 -17.06 -3.66
CA LEU A 359 5.40 -16.37 -4.31
C LEU A 359 4.41 -17.35 -4.94
N ASN A 360 4.90 -18.34 -5.69
CA ASN A 360 4.05 -19.36 -6.29
C ASN A 360 3.31 -20.19 -5.24
N TYR A 361 3.98 -20.49 -4.12
CA TYR A 361 3.39 -21.29 -3.05
C TYR A 361 2.27 -20.54 -2.33
N VAL A 362 2.48 -19.27 -1.95
CA VAL A 362 1.42 -18.46 -1.34
C VAL A 362 0.29 -18.15 -2.33
N ALA A 363 0.60 -17.94 -3.62
CA ALA A 363 -0.41 -17.76 -4.66
C ALA A 363 -1.32 -18.99 -4.82
N ALA A 364 -0.75 -20.19 -4.78
CA ALA A 364 -1.52 -21.44 -4.86
C ALA A 364 -2.49 -21.65 -3.69
N HIS A 365 -2.27 -20.98 -2.55
CA HIS A 365 -3.12 -21.03 -1.37
C HIS A 365 -3.96 -19.75 -1.18
N CYS A 366 -3.96 -18.86 -2.18
CA CYS A 366 -4.77 -17.66 -2.17
C CYS A 366 -6.24 -18.00 -2.47
N LYS A 367 -7.17 -17.43 -1.69
CA LYS A 367 -8.62 -17.66 -1.86
C LYS A 367 -9.24 -16.90 -3.05
N GLU A 368 -8.49 -16.00 -3.71
CA GLU A 368 -8.98 -15.12 -4.79
C GLU A 368 -8.57 -15.54 -6.21
N SER A 369 -8.04 -16.75 -6.42
CA SER A 369 -7.31 -17.14 -7.64
C SER A 369 -8.10 -17.15 -8.97
N ASP A 370 -9.42 -16.93 -8.96
CA ASP A 370 -10.29 -17.11 -10.13
C ASP A 370 -10.59 -15.83 -10.96
N LEU A 371 -9.94 -14.69 -10.67
CA LEU A 371 -10.39 -13.39 -11.19
C LEU A 371 -9.49 -12.69 -12.22
N GLY A 372 -8.43 -13.32 -12.77
CA GLY A 372 -7.54 -12.58 -13.68
C GLY A 372 -6.72 -13.42 -14.67
N THR A 373 -7.25 -13.63 -15.88
CA THR A 373 -6.39 -13.81 -17.06
C THR A 373 -6.08 -12.45 -17.66
N HIS A 374 -4.88 -11.91 -17.42
CA HIS A 374 -4.36 -10.83 -18.26
C HIS A 374 -4.27 -11.38 -19.69
N ASN A 375 -5.10 -10.85 -20.59
CA ASN A 375 -5.10 -11.27 -21.99
C ASN A 375 -3.69 -11.07 -22.57
N LYS A 376 -3.13 -12.12 -23.16
CA LYS A 376 -1.87 -12.02 -23.88
C LYS A 376 -2.06 -11.07 -25.06
N HIS A 377 -1.34 -9.95 -25.07
CA HIS A 377 -1.31 -9.08 -26.24
C HIS A 377 -0.56 -9.79 -27.37
N VAL A 378 -1.17 -9.81 -28.56
CA VAL A 378 -0.58 -10.40 -29.76
C VAL A 378 -0.38 -9.28 -30.77
N ALA A 379 0.86 -9.11 -31.24
CA ALA A 379 1.18 -8.11 -32.24
C ALA A 379 0.43 -8.40 -33.56
N GLY A 380 -0.30 -7.41 -34.07
CA GLY A 380 -0.99 -7.50 -35.35
C GLY A 380 -0.07 -7.36 -36.57
N PRO A 381 -0.64 -7.38 -37.78
CA PRO A 381 0.12 -7.27 -39.03
C PRO A 381 0.85 -5.93 -39.19
N PHE A 382 0.25 -4.83 -38.70
CA PHE A 382 0.83 -3.50 -38.80
C PHE A 382 2.06 -3.36 -37.90
N GLU A 383 1.99 -3.90 -36.68
CA GLU A 383 3.06 -3.92 -35.71
C GLU A 383 4.26 -4.74 -36.22
N HIS A 384 3.99 -5.88 -36.86
CA HIS A 384 5.02 -6.67 -37.55
C HIS A 384 5.69 -5.92 -38.69
N PHE A 385 4.90 -5.23 -39.53
CA PHE A 385 5.43 -4.40 -40.61
C PHE A 385 6.30 -3.27 -40.07
N LEU A 386 5.81 -2.54 -39.06
CA LEU A 386 6.54 -1.44 -38.44
C LEU A 386 7.87 -1.92 -37.82
N LYS A 387 7.86 -3.06 -37.13
CA LYS A 387 9.08 -3.69 -36.59
C LYS A 387 10.10 -3.98 -37.69
N ALA A 388 9.64 -4.58 -38.79
CA ALA A 388 10.50 -4.94 -39.92
C ALA A 388 11.14 -3.69 -40.54
N GLU A 389 10.39 -2.60 -40.67
CA GLU A 389 10.94 -1.36 -41.22
C GLU A 389 11.92 -0.67 -40.26
N LEU A 390 11.59 -0.58 -38.98
CA LEU A 390 12.49 0.01 -37.98
C LEU A 390 13.82 -0.74 -37.89
N SER A 391 13.76 -2.07 -37.98
CA SER A 391 14.93 -2.96 -37.98
C SER A 391 15.88 -2.76 -39.17
N LYS A 392 15.50 -2.00 -40.20
CA LYS A 392 16.41 -1.62 -41.30
C LYS A 392 17.36 -0.49 -40.91
N THR A 393 17.02 0.27 -39.86
CA THR A 393 17.76 1.48 -39.46
C THR A 393 18.17 1.52 -37.99
N ILE A 394 17.56 0.70 -37.15
CA ILE A 394 17.83 0.59 -35.72
C ILE A 394 18.23 -0.86 -35.45
N ASP A 395 19.21 -1.06 -34.58
CA ASP A 395 19.67 -2.39 -34.20
C ASP A 395 18.53 -3.19 -33.58
N ARG A 396 18.38 -4.44 -34.02
CA ARG A 396 17.26 -5.31 -33.59
C ARG A 396 17.24 -5.55 -32.08
N GLU A 397 18.40 -5.50 -31.44
CA GLU A 397 18.55 -5.68 -29.98
C GLU A 397 17.92 -4.55 -29.17
N LEU A 398 17.79 -3.36 -29.77
CA LEU A 398 17.16 -2.20 -29.14
C LEU A 398 15.65 -2.23 -29.26
N ILE A 399 15.11 -3.05 -30.17
CA ILE A 399 13.68 -3.11 -30.47
C ILE A 399 13.06 -4.27 -29.70
N GLN A 400 12.26 -3.95 -28.69
CA GLN A 400 11.49 -4.90 -27.90
C GLN A 400 10.02 -4.86 -28.32
N PRO A 401 9.53 -5.83 -29.12
CA PRO A 401 8.11 -5.93 -29.44
C PRO A 401 7.31 -6.43 -28.23
N ILE A 402 6.02 -6.08 -28.16
CA ILE A 402 5.11 -6.53 -27.10
C ILE A 402 5.72 -6.23 -25.72
N PHE A 403 6.08 -4.95 -25.53
CA PHE A 403 6.77 -4.51 -24.33
C PHE A 403 5.77 -4.40 -23.18
N GLN A 404 5.95 -5.23 -22.16
CA GLN A 404 5.15 -5.17 -20.95
C GLN A 404 5.60 -4.00 -20.07
N PHE A 405 4.66 -3.12 -19.72
CA PHE A 405 4.89 -2.05 -18.76
C PHE A 405 3.83 -2.09 -17.67
N GLY A 406 4.22 -2.58 -16.48
CA GLY A 406 3.26 -2.96 -15.46
C GLY A 406 2.33 -4.06 -15.98
N GLY A 407 1.05 -3.73 -16.16
CA GLY A 407 -0.01 -4.69 -16.52
C GLY A 407 -0.68 -4.41 -17.85
N PHE A 408 -0.11 -3.51 -18.66
CA PHE A 408 -0.48 -3.40 -20.06
C PHE A 408 0.72 -3.68 -20.95
N TYR A 409 0.43 -4.05 -22.18
CA TYR A 409 1.41 -4.25 -23.22
C TYR A 409 1.39 -3.07 -24.17
N LEU A 410 2.58 -2.60 -24.53
CA LEU A 410 2.80 -1.68 -25.63
C LEU A 410 3.22 -2.48 -26.85
N ASP A 411 2.90 -1.99 -28.03
CA ASP A 411 3.23 -2.68 -29.27
C ASP A 411 4.75 -2.81 -29.45
N MET A 412 5.50 -1.79 -29.02
CA MET A 412 6.95 -1.81 -29.07
C MET A 412 7.60 -0.83 -28.08
N MET A 413 8.78 -1.18 -27.60
CA MET A 413 9.71 -0.25 -26.97
C MET A 413 11.03 -0.26 -27.73
N VAL A 414 11.59 0.92 -27.96
CA VAL A 414 12.89 1.08 -28.59
C VAL A 414 13.83 1.71 -27.58
N ALA A 415 14.87 0.97 -27.21
CA ALA A 415 15.89 1.43 -26.29
C ALA A 415 16.77 2.49 -26.96
N SER A 416 17.16 3.51 -26.19
CA SER A 416 18.12 4.50 -26.63
C SER A 416 19.55 3.96 -26.55
N ASN A 417 20.37 4.22 -27.58
CA ASN A 417 21.81 3.96 -27.56
C ASN A 417 22.58 4.92 -26.63
N ASP A 418 21.99 6.06 -26.30
CA ASP A 418 22.54 7.04 -25.36
C ASP A 418 21.75 6.97 -24.05
N LYS A 419 22.44 6.66 -22.94
CA LYS A 419 21.84 6.58 -21.60
C LYS A 419 21.30 7.93 -21.10
N SER A 420 21.69 9.04 -21.70
CA SER A 420 21.14 10.37 -21.40
C SER A 420 19.80 10.65 -22.09
N GLN A 421 19.42 9.81 -23.05
CA GLN A 421 18.18 9.94 -23.82
C GLN A 421 17.13 8.93 -23.36
N PRO A 422 15.84 9.29 -23.37
CA PRO A 422 14.77 8.42 -22.95
C PRO A 422 14.55 7.27 -23.93
N ASN A 423 14.21 6.09 -23.41
CA ASN A 423 13.66 5.02 -24.24
C ASN A 423 12.32 5.48 -24.84
N VAL A 424 12.00 4.98 -26.02
CA VAL A 424 10.77 5.35 -26.73
C VAL A 424 9.76 4.23 -26.61
N ALA A 425 8.60 4.54 -26.06
CA ALA A 425 7.45 3.66 -25.97
C ALA A 425 6.50 3.97 -27.14
N LEU A 426 6.21 2.95 -27.95
CA LEU A 426 5.42 3.09 -29.17
C LEU A 426 4.12 2.27 -29.05
N GLU A 427 3.01 2.95 -29.29
CA GLU A 427 1.68 2.38 -29.33
C GLU A 427 1.02 2.74 -30.66
N CYS A 428 0.59 1.74 -31.41
CA CYS A 428 -0.01 1.87 -32.73
C CYS A 428 -1.53 2.08 -32.57
N ASN A 429 -2.34 1.18 -33.11
CA ASN A 429 -3.79 1.23 -33.00
C ASN A 429 -4.28 0.74 -31.61
N GLY A 430 -3.57 1.08 -30.54
CA GLY A 430 -3.98 0.96 -29.12
C GLY A 430 -4.52 -0.39 -28.61
N GLY A 431 -4.12 -1.51 -29.22
CA GLY A 431 -4.57 -2.84 -28.81
C GLY A 431 -6.09 -3.07 -28.97
N HIS A 432 -6.56 -4.27 -28.59
CA HIS A 432 -7.97 -4.67 -28.71
C HIS A 432 -8.96 -3.84 -27.86
N ASP A 433 -8.47 -2.99 -26.95
CA ASP A 433 -9.29 -2.23 -25.99
C ASP A 433 -9.86 -0.90 -26.53
N ILE A 434 -9.68 -0.61 -27.83
CA ILE A 434 -10.08 0.66 -28.47
C ILE A 434 -11.61 0.83 -28.61
N ILE A 435 -12.40 -0.23 -28.49
CA ILE A 435 -13.86 -0.16 -28.73
C ILE A 435 -14.59 0.15 -27.40
N SER A 436 -14.20 1.25 -26.74
CA SER A 436 -14.90 1.78 -25.56
C SER A 436 -15.00 3.30 -25.63
N ASP A 437 -16.03 3.87 -25.00
CA ASP A 437 -16.20 5.32 -24.90
C ASP A 437 -15.05 5.96 -24.10
N GLU A 438 -14.34 5.17 -23.30
CA GLU A 438 -13.20 5.56 -22.48
C GLU A 438 -11.82 5.30 -23.13
N ALA A 439 -11.75 4.75 -24.35
CA ALA A 439 -10.50 4.35 -24.99
C ALA A 439 -9.46 5.49 -25.06
N TYR A 440 -9.92 6.71 -25.36
CA TYR A 440 -9.05 7.88 -25.38
C TYR A 440 -8.49 8.23 -23.98
N SER A 441 -9.30 8.07 -22.93
CA SER A 441 -8.87 8.29 -21.54
C SER A 441 -7.79 7.30 -21.13
N HIS A 442 -7.93 6.02 -21.50
CA HIS A 442 -6.91 4.99 -21.27
C HIS A 442 -5.61 5.30 -22.02
N LEU A 443 -5.69 5.77 -23.25
CA LEU A 443 -4.54 6.20 -24.03
C LEU A 443 -3.79 7.37 -23.35
N GLN A 444 -4.51 8.40 -22.91
CA GLN A 444 -3.90 9.54 -22.20
C GLN A 444 -3.29 9.12 -20.86
N TYR A 445 -3.93 8.20 -20.15
CA TYR A 445 -3.40 7.64 -18.92
C TYR A 445 -2.08 6.90 -19.16
N ARG A 446 -2.03 5.96 -20.14
CA ARG A 446 -0.80 5.23 -20.49
C ARG A 446 0.33 6.17 -20.90
N LYS A 447 0.02 7.16 -21.75
CA LYS A 447 0.97 8.21 -22.15
C LYS A 447 1.57 8.92 -20.94
N LYS A 448 0.73 9.44 -20.05
CA LYS A 448 1.17 10.18 -18.86
C LYS A 448 2.01 9.30 -17.93
N LEU A 449 1.61 8.04 -17.76
CA LEU A 449 2.34 7.08 -16.94
C LEU A 449 3.75 6.82 -17.49
N LEU A 450 3.88 6.48 -18.77
CA LEU A 450 5.17 6.22 -19.40
C LEU A 450 6.09 7.44 -19.36
N GLN A 451 5.55 8.64 -19.59
CA GLN A 451 6.30 9.89 -19.48
C GLN A 451 6.82 10.13 -18.05
N ASN A 452 6.03 9.84 -17.03
CA ASN A 452 6.47 9.94 -15.63
C ASN A 452 7.61 8.95 -15.30
N TYR A 453 7.70 7.84 -16.02
CA TYR A 453 8.80 6.87 -15.92
C TYR A 453 9.97 7.18 -16.87
N GLY A 454 9.98 8.37 -17.48
CA GLY A 454 11.09 8.84 -18.32
C GLY A 454 11.07 8.30 -19.74
N TYR A 455 9.97 7.69 -20.20
CA TYR A 455 9.84 7.28 -21.60
C TYR A 455 9.34 8.42 -22.48
N LYS A 456 9.85 8.49 -23.71
CA LYS A 456 9.22 9.27 -24.77
C LYS A 456 8.08 8.45 -25.35
N TYR A 457 6.85 8.91 -25.18
CA TYR A 457 5.67 8.21 -25.68
C TYR A 457 5.33 8.65 -27.11
N VAL A 458 5.06 7.67 -27.98
CA VAL A 458 4.67 7.88 -29.37
C VAL A 458 3.43 7.07 -29.68
N HIS A 459 2.39 7.74 -30.17
CA HIS A 459 1.19 7.09 -30.65
C HIS A 459 1.08 7.19 -32.17
N LEU A 460 0.81 6.07 -32.84
CA LEU A 460 0.75 5.98 -34.29
C LEU A 460 -0.57 5.35 -34.76
N TRP A 461 -1.46 6.18 -35.28
CA TRP A 461 -2.62 5.68 -35.99
C TRP A 461 -2.19 5.10 -37.34
N SER A 462 -2.47 3.81 -37.57
CA SER A 462 -2.16 3.17 -38.84
C SER A 462 -2.84 3.88 -40.03
N LEU A 463 -4.04 4.42 -39.83
CA LEU A 463 -4.75 5.19 -40.85
C LEU A 463 -4.00 6.46 -41.26
N ASP A 464 -3.40 7.17 -40.30
CA ASP A 464 -2.62 8.37 -40.60
C ASP A 464 -1.27 8.01 -41.21
N PHE A 465 -0.68 6.91 -40.72
CA PHE A 465 0.54 6.36 -41.27
C PHE A 465 0.40 6.02 -42.76
N TRP A 466 -0.69 5.35 -43.18
CA TRP A 466 -0.89 4.96 -44.57
C TRP A 466 -1.22 6.14 -45.51
N LYS A 467 -1.66 7.29 -44.99
CA LYS A 467 -1.86 8.51 -45.81
C LYS A 467 -0.53 9.12 -46.26
N GLU A 468 0.47 9.16 -45.37
CA GLU A 468 1.79 9.72 -45.66
C GLU A 468 2.91 8.81 -45.11
N PRO A 469 3.16 7.62 -45.70
CA PRO A 469 4.07 6.62 -45.12
C PRO A 469 5.52 7.09 -45.01
N GLU A 470 6.04 7.75 -46.06
CA GLU A 470 7.43 8.23 -46.08
C GLU A 470 7.68 9.28 -44.99
N LYS A 471 6.75 10.23 -44.83
CA LYS A 471 6.82 11.25 -43.80
C LYS A 471 6.66 10.65 -42.41
N SER A 472 5.68 9.77 -42.22
CA SER A 472 5.46 9.09 -40.94
C SER A 472 6.71 8.31 -40.53
N PHE A 473 7.35 7.58 -41.45
CA PHE A 473 8.61 6.92 -41.19
C PHE A 473 9.74 7.88 -40.89
N LYS A 474 9.81 9.02 -41.58
CA LYS A 474 10.82 10.05 -41.30
C LYS A 474 10.63 10.64 -39.90
N ASP A 475 9.39 10.91 -39.49
CA ASP A 475 9.06 11.44 -38.16
C ASP A 475 9.39 10.43 -37.07
N ILE A 476 8.97 9.17 -37.25
CA ILE A 476 9.33 8.06 -36.37
C ILE A 476 10.86 7.91 -36.28
N LYS A 477 11.59 7.94 -37.40
CA LYS A 477 13.05 7.87 -37.41
C LYS A 477 13.70 9.06 -36.71
N ASN A 478 13.19 10.27 -36.93
CA ASN A 478 13.67 11.49 -36.27
C ASN A 478 13.40 11.44 -34.77
N MET A 479 12.42 10.67 -34.30
CA MET A 479 12.20 10.49 -32.86
C MET A 479 13.30 9.67 -32.18
N PHE A 480 14.04 8.86 -32.93
CA PHE A 480 15.17 8.03 -32.47
C PHE A 480 16.55 8.60 -32.87
N LYS A 481 16.60 9.58 -33.77
CA LYS A 481 17.82 10.30 -34.15
C LYS A 481 17.91 11.61 -33.35
N LYS A 482 19.13 12.12 -33.21
CA LYS A 482 19.41 13.44 -32.63
C LYS A 482 18.61 14.54 -33.31
#